data_AF-A0A7U2NGM0-F1
#
_entry.id   AF-A0A7U2NGM0-F1
#
_cell.length_a   1.000
_cell.length_b   1.000
_cell.length_c   1.000
_cell.angle_alpha   90.00
_cell.angle_beta   90.00
_cell.angle_gamma   90.00
#
_symmetry.space_group_name_H-M   'P 1'
#
loop_
_entity.id
_entity.type
_entity.pdbx_description
1 polymer ?
#
loop_
_entity_poly.entity_id
_entity_poly.type
_entity_poly.pdbx_seq_one_letter_code
_entity_poly.pdbx_strand_id
1 'polypeptide(L)'
;MKKKLLLLISIISLSINAQENPTDYSKNFNGELKTWKETFSNLNLKDFEEVEKTNFKDLYSEDKSISELESEYKKIGTYSPNKSKLVNIYSYLNLEKKGETYIANNDIDQNIELYLVKENKKITLFSGGSSSGIDEVFWVSENKLLLVGTTFQETQKPMILIVDFNSKTISRFDNTKANCKQKKRYKSTKLNKLKIKGI
;
A
#
# COMPACT_ATOMS: atom_id res chain seq x y z
N MET A 1 -43.40 2.52 -51.08
CA MET A 1 -42.85 3.12 -49.84
C MET A 1 -42.08 2.06 -49.06
N LYS A 2 -40.74 2.07 -49.09
CA LYS A 2 -39.91 1.13 -48.31
C LYS A 2 -39.46 1.84 -47.02
N LYS A 3 -40.03 1.45 -45.87
CA LYS A 3 -39.58 1.91 -44.56
C LYS A 3 -38.20 1.31 -44.27
N LYS A 4 -37.16 2.14 -44.21
CA LYS A 4 -35.84 1.76 -43.70
C LYS A 4 -35.95 1.66 -42.17
N LEU A 5 -35.84 0.45 -41.64
CA LEU A 5 -35.70 0.20 -40.21
C LEU A 5 -34.26 0.53 -39.83
N LEU A 6 -34.04 1.65 -39.11
CA LEU A 6 -32.76 1.93 -38.46
C LEU A 6 -32.67 1.03 -37.22
N LEU A 7 -31.76 0.05 -37.25
CA LEU A 7 -31.39 -0.71 -36.07
C LEU A 7 -30.38 0.12 -35.26
N LEU A 8 -30.85 0.76 -34.18
CA LEU A 8 -29.98 1.43 -33.21
C LEU A 8 -29.36 0.34 -32.33
N ILE A 9 -28.11 -0.03 -32.59
CA ILE A 9 -27.35 -0.91 -31.70
C ILE A 9 -26.88 -0.05 -30.53
N SER A 10 -27.65 -0.06 -29.44
CA SER A 10 -27.19 0.46 -28.16
C SER A 10 -26.06 -0.44 -27.68
N ILE A 11 -24.81 0.03 -27.82
CA ILE A 11 -23.66 -0.56 -27.16
C ILE A 11 -23.84 -0.26 -25.67
N ILE A 12 -24.52 -1.16 -24.96
CA ILE A 12 -24.47 -1.18 -23.51
C ILE A 12 -23.04 -1.62 -23.19
N SER A 13 -22.17 -0.65 -22.91
CA SER A 13 -20.87 -0.90 -22.31
C SER A 13 -21.12 -1.50 -20.93
N LEU A 14 -21.25 -2.83 -20.90
CA LEU A 14 -21.03 -3.63 -19.71
C LEU A 14 -19.58 -3.33 -19.30
N SER A 15 -19.41 -2.36 -18.42
CA SER A 15 -18.20 -2.21 -17.63
C SER A 15 -18.15 -3.42 -16.71
N ILE A 16 -17.68 -4.54 -17.26
CA ILE A 16 -17.14 -5.65 -16.49
C ILE A 16 -16.00 -5.01 -15.72
N ASN A 17 -16.24 -4.68 -14.46
CA ASN A 17 -15.18 -4.29 -13.54
C ASN A 17 -14.31 -5.53 -13.39
N ALA A 18 -13.30 -5.65 -14.25
CA ALA A 18 -12.30 -6.69 -14.13
C ALA A 18 -11.71 -6.61 -12.72
N GLN A 19 -11.71 -7.74 -12.03
CA GLN A 19 -11.06 -7.82 -10.73
C GLN A 19 -9.58 -7.52 -10.94
N GLU A 20 -9.09 -6.48 -10.27
CA GLU A 20 -7.68 -6.10 -10.37
C GLU A 20 -6.80 -7.22 -9.83
N ASN A 21 -5.67 -7.42 -10.51
CA ASN A 21 -4.71 -8.44 -10.15
C ASN A 21 -3.32 -7.81 -10.03
N PRO A 22 -2.46 -8.31 -9.11
CA PRO A 22 -1.07 -7.85 -9.04
C PRO A 22 -0.32 -7.85 -10.37
N THR A 23 -0.66 -8.75 -11.30
CA THR A 23 -0.08 -8.82 -12.65
C THR A 23 -0.31 -7.57 -13.50
N ASP A 24 -1.41 -6.84 -13.29
CA ASP A 24 -1.73 -5.59 -13.98
C ASP A 24 -0.66 -4.51 -13.72
N TYR A 25 0.03 -4.62 -12.59
CA TYR A 25 1.04 -3.67 -12.11
C TYR A 25 2.48 -4.16 -12.38
N SER A 26 2.68 -5.13 -13.27
CA SER A 26 3.99 -5.73 -13.57
C SER A 26 5.09 -4.71 -13.90
N LYS A 27 4.74 -3.59 -14.57
CA LYS A 27 5.68 -2.49 -14.85
C LYS A 27 6.23 -1.87 -13.57
N ASN A 28 5.37 -1.61 -12.57
CA ASN A 28 5.78 -1.03 -11.29
C ASN A 28 6.63 -2.00 -10.47
N PHE A 29 6.30 -3.30 -10.51
CA PHE A 29 7.11 -4.35 -9.87
C PHE A 29 8.48 -4.58 -10.52
N ASN A 30 8.63 -4.22 -11.79
CA ASN A 30 9.92 -4.27 -12.49
C ASN A 30 10.67 -2.92 -12.46
N GLY A 31 10.01 -1.86 -12.01
CA GLY A 31 10.53 -0.51 -11.86
C GLY A 31 10.67 -0.12 -10.39
N GLU A 32 9.74 0.69 -9.89
CA GLU A 32 9.83 1.34 -8.58
C GLU A 32 9.85 0.35 -7.41
N LEU A 33 9.18 -0.79 -7.55
CA LEU A 33 9.12 -1.84 -6.53
C LEU A 33 10.13 -2.97 -6.76
N LYS A 34 11.06 -2.81 -7.71
CA LYS A 34 12.06 -3.84 -8.07
C LYS A 34 12.88 -4.28 -6.86
N THR A 35 13.39 -3.34 -6.06
CA THR A 35 14.23 -3.64 -4.89
C THR A 35 13.47 -4.46 -3.84
N TRP A 36 12.18 -4.16 -3.64
CA TRP A 36 11.31 -4.96 -2.76
C TRP A 36 11.10 -6.36 -3.33
N LYS A 37 10.76 -6.47 -4.62
CA LYS A 37 10.55 -7.75 -5.30
C LYS A 37 11.77 -8.66 -5.20
N GLU A 38 12.98 -8.11 -5.35
CA GLU A 38 14.25 -8.83 -5.26
C GLU A 38 14.59 -9.32 -3.84
N THR A 39 13.81 -8.97 -2.81
CA THR A 39 13.97 -9.50 -1.45
C THR A 39 13.36 -10.89 -1.27
N PHE A 40 12.60 -11.38 -2.25
CA PHE A 40 11.97 -12.69 -2.22
C PHE A 40 12.59 -13.64 -3.26
N SER A 41 12.62 -14.94 -2.95
CA SER A 41 12.90 -15.99 -3.91
C SER A 41 11.69 -16.26 -4.80
N ASN A 42 11.90 -16.53 -6.09
CA ASN A 42 10.88 -17.04 -7.01
C ASN A 42 9.56 -16.23 -7.03
N LEU A 43 9.59 -14.93 -6.72
CA LEU A 43 8.38 -14.11 -6.69
C LEU A 43 7.83 -13.94 -8.11
N ASN A 44 6.60 -14.40 -8.31
CA ASN A 44 5.82 -14.22 -9.52
C ASN A 44 4.44 -13.66 -9.16
N LEU A 45 4.01 -12.60 -9.86
CA LEU A 45 2.75 -11.92 -9.57
C LEU A 45 1.51 -12.77 -9.88
N LYS A 46 1.66 -13.79 -10.74
CA LYS A 46 0.58 -14.75 -11.06
C LYS A 46 0.25 -15.69 -9.90
N ASP A 47 1.12 -15.78 -8.90
CA ASP A 47 1.00 -16.69 -7.77
C ASP A 47 0.32 -16.05 -6.55
N PHE A 48 -0.28 -14.88 -6.75
CA PHE A 48 -1.01 -14.13 -5.73
C PHE A 48 -2.51 -14.33 -5.91
N GLU A 49 -3.19 -14.61 -4.81
CA GLU A 49 -4.64 -14.80 -4.76
C GLU A 49 -5.25 -13.74 -3.84
N GLU A 50 -6.41 -13.19 -4.21
CA GLU A 50 -7.14 -12.25 -3.35
C GLU A 50 -7.68 -13.04 -2.15
N VAL A 51 -7.27 -12.65 -0.95
CA VAL A 51 -7.69 -13.30 0.30
C VAL A 51 -8.67 -12.45 1.10
N GLU A 52 -8.71 -11.15 0.84
CA GLU A 52 -9.57 -10.21 1.54
C GLU A 52 -9.86 -8.98 0.67
N LYS A 53 -11.07 -8.45 0.80
CA LYS A 53 -11.47 -7.18 0.20
C LYS A 53 -12.30 -6.36 1.17
N THR A 54 -11.83 -5.16 1.47
CA THR A 54 -12.39 -4.28 2.51
C THR A 54 -12.84 -2.96 1.90
N ASN A 55 -14.04 -2.48 2.23
CA ASN A 55 -14.50 -1.16 1.80
C ASN A 55 -14.01 -0.09 2.77
N PHE A 56 -13.74 1.11 2.28
CA PHE A 56 -13.27 2.22 3.12
C PHE A 56 -14.27 2.60 4.22
N LYS A 57 -15.57 2.39 3.98
CA LYS A 57 -16.61 2.66 4.98
C LYS A 57 -16.48 1.76 6.23
N ASP A 58 -15.82 0.62 6.08
CA ASP A 58 -15.63 -0.37 7.15
C ASP A 58 -14.28 -0.14 7.87
N LEU A 59 -13.46 0.81 7.39
CA LEU A 59 -12.18 1.17 8.00
C LEU A 59 -12.36 2.17 9.14
N TYR A 60 -11.50 2.05 10.16
CA TYR A 60 -11.40 3.06 11.20
C TYR A 60 -10.93 4.39 10.60
N SER A 61 -11.64 5.46 10.94
CA SER A 61 -11.26 6.82 10.56
C SER A 61 -11.53 7.80 11.69
N GLU A 62 -10.68 8.80 11.83
CA GLU A 62 -10.79 9.85 12.84
C GLU A 62 -10.56 11.24 12.21
N ASP A 63 -11.14 12.26 12.84
CA ASP A 63 -10.85 13.65 12.53
C ASP A 63 -9.49 14.00 13.12
N LYS A 64 -8.47 13.94 12.28
CA LYS A 64 -7.08 14.20 12.63
C LYS A 64 -6.35 14.84 11.47
N SER A 65 -5.77 16.00 11.71
CA SER A 65 -5.06 16.74 10.68
C SER A 65 -3.66 16.18 10.45
N ILE A 66 -3.17 16.28 9.22
CA ILE A 66 -1.76 16.04 8.92
C ILE A 66 -0.84 17.01 9.69
N SER A 67 -1.33 18.16 10.16
CA SER A 67 -0.54 19.06 11.00
C SER A 67 -0.08 18.37 12.29
N GLU A 68 -0.89 17.47 12.83
CA GLU A 68 -0.64 16.73 14.08
C GLU A 68 0.34 15.55 13.90
N LEU A 69 0.59 15.11 12.67
CA LEU A 69 1.66 14.14 12.42
C LEU A 69 3.01 14.80 12.70
N GLU A 70 3.97 14.08 13.28
CA GLU A 70 5.29 14.64 13.54
C GLU A 70 6.07 14.88 12.24
N SER A 71 6.99 15.85 12.27
CA SER A 71 7.68 16.39 11.08
C SER A 71 8.53 15.36 10.34
N GLU A 72 9.15 14.46 11.09
CA GLU A 72 9.97 13.33 10.65
C GLU A 72 9.15 12.37 9.80
N TYR A 73 7.95 12.00 10.26
CA TYR A 73 7.06 11.11 9.53
C TYR A 73 6.50 11.78 8.28
N LYS A 74 6.26 13.11 8.28
CA LYS A 74 5.95 13.85 7.05
C LYS A 74 7.10 13.82 6.04
N LYS A 75 8.36 13.77 6.49
CA LYS A 75 9.55 13.75 5.63
C LYS A 75 9.76 12.39 4.96
N ILE A 76 9.45 11.31 5.67
CA ILE A 76 9.64 9.93 5.18
C ILE A 76 8.37 9.27 4.63
N GLY A 77 7.19 9.83 4.92
CA GLY A 77 5.91 9.38 4.36
C GLY A 77 5.81 9.57 2.84
N THR A 78 4.78 8.95 2.25
CA THR A 78 4.60 8.88 0.80
C THR A 78 3.40 9.68 0.35
N TYR A 79 3.63 10.84 -0.27
CA TYR A 79 2.57 11.70 -0.81
C TYR A 79 2.01 11.15 -2.14
N SER A 80 0.71 11.37 -2.37
CA SER A 80 0.12 11.22 -3.70
C SER A 80 0.75 12.20 -4.70
N PRO A 81 0.67 11.97 -6.02
CA PRO A 81 1.32 12.85 -7.00
C PRO A 81 0.95 14.34 -6.88
N ASN A 82 -0.31 14.66 -6.56
CA ASN A 82 -0.81 16.01 -6.32
C ASN A 82 -0.68 16.46 -4.85
N LYS A 83 -0.11 15.62 -3.99
CA LYS A 83 0.10 15.83 -2.56
C LYS A 83 -1.18 16.07 -1.74
N SER A 84 -2.34 15.66 -2.25
CA SER A 84 -3.61 15.74 -1.52
C SER A 84 -3.77 14.64 -0.47
N LYS A 85 -2.94 13.60 -0.54
CA LYS A 85 -2.93 12.46 0.40
C LYS A 85 -1.50 12.17 0.85
N LEU A 86 -1.33 11.72 2.09
CA LEU A 86 -0.07 11.19 2.62
C LEU A 86 -0.31 9.82 3.22
N VAL A 87 0.51 8.83 2.83
CA VAL A 87 0.54 7.52 3.49
C VAL A 87 1.77 7.44 4.38
N ASN A 88 1.53 7.13 5.65
CA ASN A 88 2.54 6.91 6.67
C ASN A 88 2.54 5.43 7.09
N ILE A 89 3.71 4.80 6.97
CA ILE A 89 3.92 3.41 7.40
C ILE A 89 5.01 3.31 8.49
N TYR A 90 5.48 4.45 9.01
CA TYR A 90 6.70 4.50 9.82
C TYR A 90 6.47 4.93 11.27
N SER A 91 5.25 5.35 11.66
CA SER A 91 4.96 5.72 13.06
C SER A 91 5.21 4.60 14.06
N TYR A 92 5.15 3.33 13.63
CA TYR A 92 5.51 2.19 14.47
C TYR A 92 6.97 2.25 14.96
N LEU A 93 7.85 3.01 14.32
CA LEU A 93 9.24 3.17 14.78
C LEU A 93 9.35 3.99 16.07
N ASN A 94 8.30 4.74 16.46
CA ASN A 94 8.25 5.57 17.66
C ASN A 94 9.56 6.33 17.91
N LEU A 95 9.90 7.18 16.95
CA LEU A 95 11.19 7.87 16.86
C LEU A 95 11.32 8.93 17.95
N GLU A 96 12.30 8.76 18.83
CA GLU A 96 12.67 9.79 19.81
C GLU A 96 13.86 10.61 19.30
N LYS A 97 13.70 11.94 19.22
CA LYS A 97 14.77 12.84 18.79
C LYS A 97 15.83 13.04 19.88
N LYS A 98 17.10 12.74 19.56
CA LYS A 98 18.29 12.99 20.39
C LYS A 98 19.31 13.80 19.59
N GLY A 99 19.25 15.13 19.72
CA GLY A 99 20.08 16.03 18.92
C GLY A 99 19.75 15.93 17.43
N GLU A 100 20.74 15.57 16.60
CA GLU A 100 20.55 15.34 15.16
C GLU A 100 20.14 13.92 14.78
N THR A 101 20.06 13.01 15.76
CA THR A 101 19.76 11.59 15.56
C THR A 101 18.39 11.26 16.13
N TYR A 102 17.76 10.22 15.60
CA TYR A 102 16.55 9.59 16.12
C TYR A 102 16.88 8.21 16.69
N ILE A 103 16.32 7.87 17.84
CA ILE A 103 16.34 6.53 18.41
C ILE A 103 14.98 5.89 18.15
N ALA A 104 14.96 4.73 17.48
CA ALA A 104 13.73 4.00 17.23
C ALA A 104 13.37 3.11 18.43
N ASN A 105 12.11 3.19 18.87
CA ASN A 105 11.52 2.37 19.93
C ASN A 105 10.34 1.57 19.36
N ASN A 106 10.67 0.64 18.46
CA ASN A 106 9.71 -0.03 17.59
C ASN A 106 8.51 -0.64 18.36
N ASP A 107 7.31 -0.24 17.97
CA ASP A 107 6.07 -0.93 18.25
C ASP A 107 6.00 -2.23 17.43
N ILE A 108 5.36 -3.24 18.00
CA ILE A 108 5.10 -4.52 17.33
C ILE A 108 4.04 -4.32 16.25
N ASP A 109 3.09 -3.41 16.46
CA ASP A 109 1.95 -3.23 15.58
C ASP A 109 2.19 -2.08 14.59
N GLN A 110 2.24 -2.42 13.30
CA GLN A 110 2.32 -1.42 12.24
C GLN A 110 0.93 -1.03 11.74
N ASN A 111 0.55 0.23 11.99
CA ASN A 111 -0.60 0.87 11.38
C ASN A 111 -0.20 1.63 10.10
N ILE A 112 -0.96 1.41 9.03
CA ILE A 112 -0.80 2.07 7.74
C ILE A 112 -1.80 3.22 7.68
N GLU A 113 -1.31 4.42 7.92
CA GLU A 113 -2.16 5.60 8.08
C GLU A 113 -2.23 6.39 6.78
N LEU A 114 -3.43 6.70 6.33
CA LEU A 114 -3.72 7.61 5.24
C LEU A 114 -4.25 8.93 5.80
N TYR A 115 -3.53 10.02 5.55
CA TYR A 115 -3.98 11.38 5.84
C TYR A 115 -4.56 12.02 4.57
N LEU A 116 -5.81 12.48 4.66
CA LEU A 116 -6.46 13.31 3.65
C LEU A 116 -6.18 14.79 3.96
N VAL A 117 -5.18 15.35 3.27
CA VAL A 117 -4.51 16.61 3.64
C VAL A 117 -5.48 17.79 3.78
N LYS A 118 -6.50 17.86 2.94
CA LYS A 118 -7.49 18.96 2.93
C LYS A 118 -8.70 18.69 3.82
N GLU A 119 -8.95 17.43 4.15
CA GLU A 119 -10.16 16.99 4.85
C GLU A 119 -9.94 16.87 6.36
N ASN A 120 -8.72 17.09 6.85
CA ASN A 120 -8.33 16.87 8.25
C ASN A 120 -8.78 15.50 8.77
N LYS A 121 -8.64 14.48 7.93
CA LYS A 121 -9.10 13.13 8.21
C LYS A 121 -7.95 12.15 8.11
N LYS A 122 -7.87 11.24 9.08
CA LYS A 122 -6.97 10.07 9.05
C LYS A 122 -7.79 8.80 8.90
N ILE A 123 -7.36 7.90 8.04
CA ILE A 123 -7.94 6.57 7.83
C ILE A 123 -6.85 5.53 8.07
N THR A 124 -7.12 4.51 8.87
CA THR A 124 -6.22 3.35 8.99
C THR A 124 -6.54 2.39 7.85
N LEU A 125 -5.66 2.32 6.85
CA LEU A 125 -5.83 1.46 5.68
C LEU A 125 -5.63 -0.02 6.00
N PHE A 126 -4.71 -0.31 6.91
CA PHE A 126 -4.34 -1.67 7.29
C PHE A 126 -3.61 -1.65 8.63
N SER A 127 -3.81 -2.70 9.42
CA SER A 127 -3.07 -2.95 10.66
C SER A 127 -2.54 -4.38 10.59
N GLY A 128 -1.22 -4.52 10.47
CA GLY A 128 -0.60 -5.84 10.24
C GLY A 128 -0.49 -6.72 11.49
N GLY A 129 -0.59 -6.09 12.67
CA GLY A 129 -0.30 -6.70 13.96
C GLY A 129 1.07 -7.36 13.99
N SER A 130 1.21 -8.42 14.77
CA SER A 130 2.40 -9.30 14.75
C SER A 130 2.51 -10.21 13.53
N SER A 131 1.48 -10.26 12.68
CA SER A 131 1.34 -11.26 11.61
C SER A 131 1.83 -10.78 10.24
N SER A 132 2.01 -9.47 10.05
CA SER A 132 2.44 -8.89 8.77
C SER A 132 2.89 -7.45 8.94
N GLY A 133 3.62 -6.93 7.95
CA GLY A 133 3.98 -5.53 7.85
C GLY A 133 4.09 -5.07 6.40
N ILE A 134 3.85 -3.78 6.16
CA ILE A 134 4.10 -3.10 4.90
C ILE A 134 5.52 -2.53 4.90
N ASP A 135 6.27 -2.94 3.87
CA ASP A 135 7.66 -2.57 3.66
C ASP A 135 7.78 -1.28 2.84
N GLU A 136 6.91 -1.12 1.82
CA GLU A 136 6.98 0.00 0.88
C GLU A 136 5.60 0.40 0.33
N VAL A 137 5.50 1.67 -0.05
CA VAL A 137 4.31 2.32 -0.60
C VAL A 137 4.63 2.96 -1.94
N PHE A 138 3.77 2.71 -2.93
CA PHE A 138 3.89 3.30 -4.27
C PHE A 138 2.54 3.76 -4.84
N TRP A 139 2.47 5.01 -5.28
CA TRP A 139 1.30 5.55 -5.98
C TRP A 139 1.41 5.27 -7.47
N VAL A 140 0.50 4.44 -8.00
CA VAL A 140 0.38 4.19 -9.45
C VAL A 140 -0.30 5.37 -10.14
N SER A 141 -1.27 5.98 -9.46
CA SER A 141 -1.94 7.21 -9.89
C SER A 141 -2.53 7.93 -8.67
N GLU A 142 -3.26 9.02 -8.86
CA GLU A 142 -4.00 9.69 -7.77
C GLU A 142 -5.04 8.82 -7.07
N ASN A 143 -5.55 7.82 -7.79
CA ASN A 143 -6.65 6.97 -7.36
C ASN A 143 -6.21 5.51 -7.16
N LYS A 144 -4.92 5.22 -7.30
CA LYS A 144 -4.38 3.86 -7.17
C LYS A 144 -3.08 3.84 -6.39
N LEU A 145 -3.05 3.03 -5.36
CA LEU A 145 -1.93 2.88 -4.45
C LEU A 145 -1.64 1.39 -4.24
N LEU A 146 -0.35 1.05 -4.29
CA LEU A 146 0.17 -0.26 -3.94
C LEU A 146 0.86 -0.14 -2.58
N LEU A 147 0.52 -1.05 -1.68
CA LEU A 147 1.26 -1.31 -0.45
C LEU A 147 1.84 -2.72 -0.59
N VAL A 148 3.15 -2.86 -0.41
CA VAL A 148 3.82 -4.15 -0.53
C VAL A 148 4.54 -4.47 0.76
N GLY A 149 4.48 -5.73 1.16
CA GLY A 149 4.86 -6.12 2.50
C GLY A 149 5.17 -7.60 2.65
N THR A 150 5.32 -8.01 3.90
CA THR A 150 5.69 -9.36 4.27
C THR A 150 4.71 -9.89 5.32
N THR A 151 4.21 -11.11 5.16
CA THR A 151 3.52 -11.84 6.23
C THR A 151 4.53 -12.62 7.06
N PHE A 152 4.34 -12.69 8.37
CA PHE A 152 5.25 -13.26 9.36
C PHE A 152 4.73 -14.59 9.94
N GLN A 153 4.20 -15.45 9.08
CA GLN A 153 3.87 -16.84 9.44
C GLN A 153 5.16 -17.67 9.63
N GLU A 154 5.04 -19.00 9.75
CA GLU A 154 6.21 -19.92 9.83
C GLU A 154 7.27 -19.65 8.75
N THR A 155 6.83 -19.17 7.59
CA THR A 155 7.68 -18.68 6.53
C THR A 155 7.27 -17.27 6.15
N GLN A 156 8.24 -16.36 6.06
CA GLN A 156 8.01 -15.00 5.60
C GLN A 156 7.69 -14.97 4.11
N LYS A 157 6.51 -14.48 3.74
CA LYS A 157 6.01 -14.46 2.36
C LYS A 157 5.61 -13.05 1.92
N PRO A 158 5.69 -12.73 0.61
CA PRO A 158 5.26 -11.42 0.13
C PRO A 158 3.74 -11.29 0.17
N MET A 159 3.29 -10.08 0.47
CA MET A 159 1.89 -9.65 0.47
C MET A 159 1.76 -8.34 -0.30
N ILE A 160 0.64 -8.17 -0.99
CA ILE A 160 0.33 -6.96 -1.78
C ILE A 160 -1.07 -6.49 -1.40
N LEU A 161 -1.23 -5.21 -1.07
CA LEU A 161 -2.52 -4.56 -0.98
C LEU A 161 -2.66 -3.56 -2.13
N ILE A 162 -3.80 -3.62 -2.80
CA ILE A 162 -4.18 -2.70 -3.87
C ILE A 162 -5.30 -1.83 -3.34
N VAL A 163 -5.05 -0.54 -3.26
CA VAL A 163 -5.99 0.46 -2.76
C VAL A 163 -6.55 1.25 -3.94
N ASP A 164 -7.85 1.16 -4.14
CA ASP A 164 -8.61 1.87 -5.16
C ASP A 164 -9.48 2.94 -4.52
N PHE A 165 -9.19 4.20 -4.81
CA PHE A 165 -9.95 5.33 -4.27
C PHE A 165 -11.24 5.62 -5.05
N ASN A 166 -11.36 5.15 -6.29
CA ASN A 166 -12.58 5.29 -7.07
C ASN A 166 -13.66 4.34 -6.56
N SER A 167 -13.32 3.06 -6.41
CA SER A 167 -14.21 2.05 -5.82
C SER A 167 -14.26 2.11 -4.30
N LYS A 168 -13.31 2.82 -3.66
CA LYS A 168 -13.14 2.92 -2.20
C LYS A 168 -12.92 1.55 -1.56
N THR A 169 -12.05 0.74 -2.15
CA THR A 169 -11.74 -0.62 -1.68
C THR A 169 -10.25 -0.86 -1.49
N ILE A 170 -9.92 -1.77 -0.60
CA ILE A 170 -8.60 -2.35 -0.41
C ILE A 170 -8.72 -3.85 -0.69
N SER A 171 -8.01 -4.36 -1.68
CA SER A 171 -7.89 -5.80 -1.94
C SER A 171 -6.52 -6.29 -1.46
N ARG A 172 -6.49 -7.31 -0.61
CA ARG A 172 -5.27 -7.96 -0.14
C ARG A 172 -5.03 -9.23 -0.93
N PHE A 173 -3.78 -9.40 -1.35
CA PHE A 173 -3.30 -10.56 -2.08
C PHE A 173 -2.11 -11.19 -1.36
N ASP A 174 -2.19 -12.49 -1.12
CA ASP A 174 -1.14 -13.27 -0.48
C ASP A 174 -0.56 -14.28 -1.49
N ASN A 175 0.74 -14.54 -1.40
CA ASN A 175 1.39 -15.51 -2.28
C ASN A 175 1.19 -16.95 -1.80
N THR A 176 0.68 -17.82 -2.67
CA THR A 176 0.33 -19.20 -2.30
C THR A 176 1.48 -20.19 -2.45
N LYS A 177 2.59 -19.84 -3.11
CA LYS A 177 3.68 -20.79 -3.38
C LYS A 177 4.61 -20.97 -2.20
N ALA A 178 4.92 -22.23 -1.89
CA ALA A 178 5.80 -22.59 -0.78
C ALA A 178 7.27 -22.16 -0.99
N ASN A 179 7.73 -22.06 -2.25
CA ASN A 179 9.10 -21.68 -2.60
C ASN A 179 9.28 -20.15 -2.77
N CYS A 180 8.22 -19.36 -2.58
CA CYS A 180 8.31 -17.91 -2.56
C CYS A 180 8.46 -17.43 -1.11
N LYS A 181 9.71 -17.12 -0.73
CA LYS A 181 10.09 -16.79 0.66
C LYS A 181 10.96 -15.55 0.69
N GLN A 182 10.91 -14.78 1.77
CA GLN A 182 11.84 -13.68 1.97
C GLN A 182 13.26 -14.24 2.16
N LYS A 183 14.22 -13.79 1.35
CA LYS A 183 15.64 -14.17 1.43
C LYS A 183 16.51 -13.10 2.09
N LYS A 184 16.02 -11.86 2.16
CA LYS A 184 16.64 -10.76 2.90
C LYS A 184 15.57 -9.79 3.37
N ARG A 185 15.73 -9.19 4.55
CA ARG A 185 14.82 -8.15 5.02
C ARG A 185 14.90 -6.92 4.09
N TYR A 186 13.76 -6.38 3.69
CA TYR A 186 13.72 -5.13 2.94
C TYR A 186 14.13 -3.96 3.83
N LYS A 187 14.84 -2.98 3.25
CA LYS A 187 15.19 -1.72 3.90
C LYS A 187 14.73 -0.56 3.03
N SER A 188 13.75 0.19 3.51
CA SER A 188 13.23 1.36 2.77
C SER A 188 14.31 2.44 2.65
N THR A 189 14.52 2.92 1.43
CA THR A 189 15.43 4.04 1.17
C THR A 189 14.91 5.36 1.74
N LYS A 190 13.60 5.47 2.04
CA LYS A 190 12.99 6.65 2.66
C LYS A 190 13.53 6.90 4.06
N LEU A 191 13.90 5.84 4.79
CA LEU A 191 14.49 5.93 6.12
C LEU A 191 15.87 6.61 6.11
N ASN A 192 16.61 6.54 5.00
CA ASN A 192 17.92 7.21 4.86
C ASN A 192 17.82 8.75 4.91
N LYS A 193 16.62 9.32 4.81
CA LYS A 193 16.39 10.76 4.98
C LYS A 193 16.53 11.22 6.44
N LEU A 194 16.61 10.28 7.38
CA LEU A 194 16.78 10.52 8.81
C LEU A 194 18.01 9.75 9.31
N LYS A 195 18.72 10.30 10.30
CA LYS A 195 19.77 9.58 11.03
C LYS A 195 19.08 8.75 12.12
N ILE A 196 18.74 7.49 11.86
CA ILE A 196 18.01 6.61 12.81
C ILE A 196 18.96 5.56 13.37
N LYS A 197 18.91 5.30 14.68
CA LYS A 197 19.54 4.16 15.36
C LYS A 197 18.46 3.20 15.89
N GLY A 198 18.74 1.89 15.92
CA GLY A 198 17.82 0.89 16.47
C GLY A 198 16.86 0.22 15.46
N ILE A 199 17.21 0.23 14.16
CA ILE A 199 16.42 -0.41 13.08
C ILE A 199 17.19 -1.52 12.36
#